data_AF-A0A3M1XK17-F1
#
_entry.id   AF-A0A3M1XK17-F1
#
_cell.length_a   1.000
_cell.length_b   1.000
_cell.length_c   1.000
_cell.angle_alpha   90.00
_cell.angle_beta   90.00
_cell.angle_gamma   90.00
#
_symmetry.space_group_name_H-M   'P 1'
#
loop_
_entity.id
_entity.type
_entity.pdbx_description
1 polymer ?
#
loop_
_entity_poly.entity_id
_entity_poly.type
_entity_poly.pdbx_seq_one_letter_code
_entity_poly.pdbx_strand_id
1 'polypeptide(L)'
;MTLCIVTPAPPGSQTGNRVTACRWESIFRALGFAVEMRTRPPENPPAVLVALHAIKSAEAVEQVRRRWPEVPVVLALTGTDVYHPLRESARGMATARQADRLVVLQPLALQELPAELHPRTRVIYQSVGPPLPPHRPPENEFRICVLGHLRDLKDPF
;
A
#
# COMPACT_ATOMS: atom_id res chain seq x y z
N MET A 1 8.77 -18.71 -8.77
CA MET A 1 7.95 -18.42 -7.57
C MET A 1 7.05 -17.24 -7.87
N THR A 2 5.73 -17.35 -7.63
CA THR A 2 4.77 -16.30 -8.00
C THR A 2 4.35 -15.50 -6.77
N LEU A 3 4.53 -14.18 -6.83
CA LEU A 3 4.05 -13.21 -5.86
C LEU A 3 2.74 -12.62 -6.35
N CYS A 4 1.73 -12.54 -5.48
CA CYS A 4 0.46 -11.88 -5.81
C CYS A 4 0.38 -10.53 -5.10
N ILE A 5 0.21 -9.45 -5.86
CA ILE A 5 -0.12 -8.13 -5.33
C ILE A 5 -1.63 -7.94 -5.43
N VAL A 6 -2.29 -7.75 -4.28
CA VAL A 6 -3.69 -7.33 -4.23
C VAL A 6 -3.76 -5.84 -3.96
N THR A 7 -4.42 -5.10 -4.85
CA THR A 7 -4.65 -3.65 -4.71
C THR A 7 -6.13 -3.33 -4.92
N PRO A 8 -6.72 -2.39 -4.16
CA PRO A 8 -8.10 -1.99 -4.37
C PRO A 8 -8.29 -1.11 -5.62
N ALA A 9 -7.22 -0.81 -6.35
CA ALA A 9 -7.24 0.09 -7.49
C ALA A 9 -7.23 -0.67 -8.84
N PRO A 10 -8.26 -0.49 -9.68
CA PRO A 10 -8.41 -1.25 -10.92
C PRO A 10 -7.35 -0.92 -11.99
N PRO A 11 -7.22 -1.77 -13.02
CA PRO A 11 -6.45 -1.49 -14.23
C PRO A 11 -6.64 -0.08 -14.78
N GLY A 12 -5.54 0.61 -15.08
CA GLY A 12 -5.55 1.96 -15.64
C GLY A 12 -5.83 3.11 -14.64
N SER A 13 -6.14 2.83 -13.38
CA SER A 13 -6.36 3.88 -12.37
C SER A 13 -5.10 4.71 -12.09
N GLN A 14 -5.26 6.02 -11.88
CA GLN A 14 -4.16 6.91 -11.45
C GLN A 14 -4.11 7.11 -9.92
N THR A 15 -4.82 6.29 -9.15
CA THR A 15 -4.79 6.36 -7.69
C THR A 15 -3.42 5.97 -7.13
N GLY A 16 -3.05 6.54 -5.98
CA GLY A 16 -1.76 6.25 -5.32
C GLY A 16 -1.52 4.76 -5.07
N ASN A 17 -2.57 4.00 -4.73
CA ASN A 17 -2.47 2.54 -4.55
C ASN A 17 -2.12 1.81 -5.85
N ARG A 18 -2.62 2.28 -7.00
CA ARG A 18 -2.28 1.70 -8.30
C ARG A 18 -0.84 2.00 -8.69
N VAL A 19 -0.44 3.27 -8.56
CA VAL A 19 0.95 3.70 -8.83
C VAL A 19 1.93 2.90 -7.96
N THR A 20 1.60 2.71 -6.68
CA THR A 20 2.39 1.89 -5.75
C THR A 20 2.45 0.43 -6.20
N ALA A 21 1.32 -0.19 -6.54
CA ALA A 21 1.26 -1.57 -7.01
C ALA A 21 2.11 -1.82 -8.27
N CYS A 22 1.98 -0.97 -9.29
CA CYS A 22 2.75 -1.08 -10.53
C CYS A 22 4.26 -0.91 -10.30
N ARG A 23 4.63 0.01 -9.41
CA ARG A 23 6.03 0.20 -9.04
C ARG A 23 6.59 -1.02 -8.31
N TRP A 24 5.86 -1.53 -7.33
CA TRP A 24 6.27 -2.72 -6.58
C TRP A 24 6.33 -3.97 -7.46
N GLU A 25 5.39 -4.14 -8.40
CA GLU A 25 5.45 -5.16 -9.43
C GLU A 25 6.76 -5.10 -10.21
N SER A 26 7.17 -3.91 -10.66
CA SER A 26 8.42 -3.72 -11.39
C SER A 26 9.65 -4.08 -10.54
N ILE A 27 9.67 -3.69 -9.27
CA ILE A 27 10.74 -4.03 -8.33
C ILE A 27 10.81 -5.54 -8.10
N PHE A 28 9.69 -6.19 -7.82
CA PHE A 28 9.67 -7.64 -7.59
C PHE A 28 10.05 -8.43 -8.84
N ARG A 29 9.66 -7.99 -10.04
CA ARG A 29 10.13 -8.60 -11.29
C ARG A 29 11.63 -8.48 -11.46
N ALA A 30 12.21 -7.31 -11.15
CA ALA A 30 13.66 -7.12 -11.19
C ALA A 30 14.41 -8.02 -10.18
N LEU A 31 13.76 -8.40 -9.08
CA LEU A 31 14.26 -9.37 -8.11
C LEU A 31 14.04 -10.84 -8.52
N GLY A 32 13.49 -11.10 -9.71
CA GLY A 32 13.31 -12.45 -10.26
C GLY A 32 11.97 -13.12 -9.94
N PHE A 33 11.01 -12.40 -9.35
CA PHE A 33 9.68 -12.94 -9.10
C PHE A 33 8.77 -12.85 -10.33
N ALA A 34 7.98 -13.91 -10.56
CA ALA A 34 6.76 -13.77 -11.36
C ALA A 34 5.75 -12.99 -10.50
N VAL A 35 5.13 -11.95 -11.05
CA VAL A 35 4.17 -11.11 -10.32
C VAL A 35 2.83 -11.15 -10.99
N GLU A 36 1.81 -11.45 -10.19
CA GLU A 36 0.41 -11.35 -10.56
C GLU A 36 -0.25 -10.19 -9.81
N MET A 37 -0.99 -9.35 -10.52
CA MET A 37 -1.72 -8.22 -9.92
C MET A 37 -3.21 -8.48 -9.95
N ARG A 38 -3.87 -8.39 -8.79
CA ARG A 38 -5.31 -8.63 -8.65
C ARG A 38 -6.00 -7.52 -7.87
N THR A 39 -7.29 -7.34 -8.14
CA THR A 39 -8.20 -6.51 -7.32
C THR A 39 -9.14 -7.36 -6.45
N ARG A 40 -9.02 -8.69 -6.57
CA ARG A 40 -9.82 -9.69 -5.88
C ARG A 40 -8.89 -10.73 -5.23
N PRO A 41 -9.37 -11.51 -4.26
CA PRO A 41 -8.62 -12.60 -3.67
C PRO A 41 -8.03 -13.54 -4.75
N PRO A 42 -6.81 -14.07 -4.56
CA PRO A 42 -6.23 -15.03 -5.49
C PRO A 42 -7.00 -16.36 -5.47
N GLU A 43 -7.10 -17.00 -6.64
CA GLU A 43 -7.80 -18.28 -6.81
C GLU A 43 -6.93 -19.48 -6.43
N ASN A 44 -5.60 -19.33 -6.57
CA ASN A 44 -4.58 -20.33 -6.25
C ASN A 44 -3.63 -19.76 -5.18
N PRO A 45 -2.96 -20.60 -4.37
CA PRO A 45 -2.02 -20.13 -3.36
C PRO A 45 -0.83 -19.41 -4.01
N PRO A 46 -0.61 -18.11 -3.77
CA PRO A 46 0.62 -17.47 -4.17
C PRO A 46 1.73 -17.88 -3.21
N ALA A 47 2.98 -17.70 -3.64
CA ALA A 47 4.11 -17.95 -2.76
C ALA A 47 4.29 -16.86 -1.70
N VAL A 48 3.82 -15.64 -1.99
CA VAL A 48 3.64 -14.52 -1.05
C VAL A 48 2.44 -13.69 -1.51
N LEU A 49 1.59 -13.27 -0.58
CA LEU A 49 0.57 -12.25 -0.80
C LEU A 49 1.11 -10.88 -0.33
N VAL A 50 1.07 -9.88 -1.21
CA VAL A 50 1.32 -8.48 -0.87
C VAL A 50 0.01 -7.71 -1.01
N ALA A 51 -0.62 -7.37 0.11
CA ALA A 51 -1.87 -6.64 0.16
C ALA A 51 -1.61 -5.14 0.33
N LEU A 52 -2.22 -4.31 -0.51
CA LEU A 52 -2.20 -2.86 -0.38
C LEU A 52 -3.50 -2.41 0.26
N HIS A 53 -3.43 -1.63 1.33
CA HIS A 53 -4.55 -1.06 2.10
C HIS A 53 -5.27 -2.07 3.01
N ALA A 54 -5.24 -1.84 4.33
CA ALA A 54 -5.76 -2.78 5.34
C ALA A 54 -7.24 -3.12 5.17
N ILE A 55 -8.09 -2.09 5.06
CA ILE A 55 -9.55 -2.28 5.02
C ILE A 55 -9.99 -2.86 3.68
N LYS A 56 -9.51 -2.30 2.57
CA LYS A 56 -10.00 -2.67 1.23
C LYS A 56 -9.47 -4.02 0.74
N SER A 57 -8.34 -4.47 1.27
CA SER A 57 -7.77 -5.80 0.95
C SER A 57 -8.07 -6.85 2.01
N ALA A 58 -8.92 -6.53 3.00
CA ALA A 58 -9.27 -7.43 4.11
C ALA A 58 -9.80 -8.78 3.62
N GLU A 59 -10.70 -8.78 2.63
CA GLU A 59 -11.26 -10.01 2.07
C GLU A 59 -10.18 -10.94 1.50
N ALA A 60 -9.19 -10.39 0.79
CA ALA A 60 -8.12 -11.19 0.21
C ALA A 60 -7.23 -11.81 1.29
N VAL A 61 -6.91 -11.06 2.34
CA VAL A 61 -6.11 -11.57 3.47
C VAL A 61 -6.89 -12.64 4.23
N GLU A 62 -8.17 -12.40 4.54
CA GLU A 62 -9.04 -13.35 5.23
C GLU A 62 -9.17 -14.67 4.44
N GLN A 63 -9.38 -14.59 3.13
CA GLN A 63 -9.49 -15.78 2.28
C GLN A 63 -8.18 -16.56 2.19
N VAL A 64 -7.05 -15.87 2.04
CA VAL A 64 -5.73 -16.53 2.02
C VAL A 64 -5.44 -17.18 3.36
N ARG A 65 -5.68 -16.50 4.49
CA ARG A 65 -5.49 -17.10 5.82
C ARG A 65 -6.37 -18.31 6.08
N ARG A 66 -7.61 -18.30 5.57
CA ARG A 66 -8.54 -19.42 5.71
C ARG A 66 -8.15 -20.62 4.84
N ARG A 67 -7.73 -20.38 3.58
CA ARG A 67 -7.46 -21.46 2.61
C ARG A 67 -6.03 -21.98 2.69
N TRP A 68 -5.07 -21.10 2.93
CA TRP A 68 -3.64 -21.37 2.86
C TRP A 68 -2.91 -20.63 3.99
N PRO A 69 -3.04 -21.09 5.25
CA PRO A 69 -2.52 -20.39 6.42
C PRO A 69 -1.01 -20.15 6.38
N GLU A 70 -0.27 -21.04 5.71
CA GLU A 70 1.19 -20.99 5.54
C GLU A 70 1.66 -19.93 4.53
N VAL A 71 0.76 -19.36 3.71
CA VAL A 71 1.16 -18.35 2.72
C VAL A 71 1.56 -17.07 3.46
N PRO A 72 2.80 -16.57 3.26
CA PRO A 72 3.22 -15.32 3.87
C PRO A 72 2.41 -14.13 3.37
N VAL A 73 1.96 -13.28 4.29
CA VAL A 73 1.19 -12.07 4.00
C VAL A 73 1.99 -10.83 4.40
N VAL A 74 2.27 -9.97 3.44
CA VAL A 74 2.79 -8.62 3.67
C VAL A 74 1.66 -7.62 3.44
N LEU A 75 1.32 -6.82 4.45
CA LEU A 75 0.32 -5.77 4.35
C LEU A 75 1.00 -4.39 4.32
N ALA A 76 0.78 -3.65 3.23
CA ALA A 76 1.20 -2.27 3.11
C ALA A 76 0.05 -1.32 3.52
N LEU A 77 0.27 -0.52 4.55
CA LEU A 77 -0.61 0.56 4.96
C LEU A 77 -0.29 1.78 4.08
N THR A 78 -1.18 2.07 3.13
CA THR A 78 -0.91 2.98 2.00
C THR A 78 -1.19 4.46 2.28
N GLY A 79 -1.19 4.83 3.55
CA GLY A 79 -1.19 6.22 4.00
C GLY A 79 -2.52 6.64 4.61
N THR A 80 -3.62 6.65 3.86
CA THR A 80 -4.89 7.14 4.44
C THR A 80 -5.57 6.11 5.32
N ASP A 81 -5.27 4.83 5.12
CA ASP A 81 -5.82 3.77 5.94
C ASP A 81 -5.20 3.76 7.34
N VAL A 82 -3.91 4.06 7.51
CA VAL A 82 -3.20 3.91 8.80
C VAL A 82 -3.73 4.77 9.94
N TYR A 83 -4.38 5.90 9.65
CA TYR A 83 -4.86 6.85 10.66
C TYR A 83 -6.27 6.50 11.17
N HIS A 84 -7.16 7.49 11.19
CA HIS A 84 -8.54 7.34 11.67
C HIS A 84 -9.27 6.12 11.09
N PRO A 85 -9.18 5.81 9.77
CA PRO A 85 -9.91 4.67 9.23
C PRO A 85 -9.50 3.31 9.82
N LEU A 86 -8.22 3.06 10.06
CA LEU A 86 -7.77 1.80 10.66
C LEU A 86 -8.15 1.72 12.15
N ARG A 87 -8.11 2.84 12.88
CA ARG A 87 -8.52 2.89 14.29
C ARG A 87 -9.99 2.51 14.48
N GLU A 88 -10.86 2.93 13.56
CA GLU A 88 -12.31 2.66 13.64
C GLU A 88 -12.71 1.34 13.00
N SER A 89 -11.84 0.77 12.15
CA SER A 89 -12.14 -0.46 11.43
C SER A 89 -11.64 -1.69 12.21
N ALA A 90 -12.54 -2.34 12.95
CA ALA A 90 -12.27 -3.65 13.56
C ALA A 90 -11.77 -4.66 12.51
N ARG A 91 -12.35 -4.63 11.30
CA ARG A 91 -11.93 -5.47 10.17
C ARG A 91 -10.52 -5.12 9.69
N GLY A 92 -10.21 -3.84 9.49
CA GLY A 92 -8.87 -3.39 9.10
C GLY A 92 -7.81 -3.77 10.13
N MET A 93 -8.12 -3.62 11.42
CA MET A 93 -7.21 -4.02 12.50
C MET A 93 -7.02 -5.54 12.55
N ALA A 94 -8.07 -6.33 12.33
CA ALA A 94 -7.95 -7.77 12.19
C ALA A 94 -7.06 -8.15 11.00
N THR A 95 -7.19 -7.48 9.85
CA THR A 95 -6.31 -7.66 8.70
C THR A 95 -4.84 -7.35 9.05
N ALA A 96 -4.59 -6.26 9.78
CA ALA A 96 -3.23 -5.91 10.22
C ALA A 96 -2.64 -6.95 11.18
N ARG A 97 -3.45 -7.52 12.07
CA ARG A 97 -3.06 -8.63 12.97
C ARG A 97 -2.83 -9.95 12.23
N GLN A 98 -3.52 -10.17 11.11
CA GLN A 98 -3.33 -11.35 10.27
C GLN A 98 -2.09 -11.31 9.38
N ALA A 99 -1.48 -10.14 9.10
CA ALA A 99 -0.32 -10.05 8.21
C ALA A 99 0.99 -10.48 8.90
N ASP A 100 1.90 -11.20 8.25
CA ASP A 100 3.20 -11.57 8.86
C ASP A 100 4.16 -10.38 8.95
N ARG A 101 4.07 -9.46 7.99
CA ARG A 101 4.82 -8.21 7.97
C ARG A 101 3.92 -7.05 7.60
N LEU A 102 4.21 -5.90 8.19
CA LEU A 102 3.55 -4.65 7.88
C LEU A 102 4.56 -3.70 7.22
N VAL A 103 4.13 -2.98 6.20
CA VAL A 103 4.88 -1.88 5.60
C VAL A 103 4.12 -0.59 5.85
N VAL A 104 4.80 0.41 6.40
CA VAL A 104 4.30 1.77 6.56
C VAL A 104 5.17 2.73 5.78
N LEU A 105 4.60 3.85 5.33
CA LEU A 105 5.28 4.79 4.44
C LEU A 105 6.01 5.92 5.17
N GLN A 106 5.88 5.98 6.50
CA GLN A 106 6.47 6.99 7.37
C GLN A 106 6.50 6.47 8.83
N PRO A 107 7.41 6.96 9.70
CA PRO A 107 7.65 6.40 11.03
C PRO A 107 6.56 6.70 12.09
N LEU A 108 5.90 7.87 12.03
CA LEU A 108 4.76 8.21 12.91
C LEU A 108 3.57 7.25 12.73
N ALA A 109 3.49 6.51 11.62
CA ALA A 109 2.45 5.51 11.41
C ALA A 109 2.51 4.39 12.47
N LEU A 110 3.66 4.17 13.11
CA LEU A 110 3.79 3.25 14.24
C LEU A 110 2.98 3.70 15.45
N GLN A 111 2.81 5.02 15.66
CA GLN A 111 1.99 5.55 16.77
C GLN A 111 0.50 5.26 16.58
N GLU A 112 0.09 4.99 15.34
CA GLU A 112 -1.28 4.60 14.99
C GLU A 112 -1.51 3.09 15.15
N LEU A 113 -0.43 2.31 15.31
CA LEU A 113 -0.48 0.86 15.43
C LEU A 113 -0.35 0.42 16.89
N PRO A 114 -1.12 -0.59 17.31
CA PRO A 114 -0.89 -1.27 18.57
C PRO A 114 0.55 -1.76 18.70
N ALA A 115 1.12 -1.67 19.91
CA ALA A 115 2.52 -1.99 20.17
C ALA A 115 2.88 -3.43 19.78
N GLU A 116 1.92 -4.38 19.84
CA GLU A 116 2.15 -5.77 19.43
C GLU A 116 2.52 -5.92 17.95
N LEU A 117 2.18 -4.93 17.11
CA LEU A 117 2.45 -4.97 15.67
C LEU A 117 3.83 -4.38 15.32
N HIS A 118 4.44 -3.59 16.20
CA HIS A 118 5.68 -2.85 15.91
C HIS A 118 6.86 -3.74 15.50
N PRO A 119 7.13 -4.90 16.15
CA PRO A 119 8.32 -5.72 15.82
C PRO A 119 8.36 -6.21 14.37
N ARG A 120 7.17 -6.35 13.75
CA ARG A 120 7.01 -6.84 12.37
C ARG A 120 6.61 -5.76 11.37
N THR A 121 6.57 -4.50 11.80
CA THR A 121 6.38 -3.35 10.92
C THR A 121 7.73 -2.85 10.41
N ARG A 122 7.77 -2.45 9.13
CA ARG A 122 8.93 -1.84 8.49
C ARG A 122 8.51 -0.53 7.84
N VAL A 123 9.30 0.52 8.08
CA VAL A 123 9.13 1.81 7.43
C VAL A 123 9.84 1.75 6.09
N ILE A 124 9.10 1.92 4.99
CA ILE A 124 9.66 2.02 3.63
C ILE A 124 9.14 3.32 3.02
N TYR A 125 10.03 4.30 2.92
CA TYR A 125 9.71 5.59 2.32
C TYR A 125 9.44 5.46 0.83
N GLN A 126 8.44 6.19 0.35
CA GLN A 126 8.22 6.34 -1.09
C GLN A 126 9.24 7.35 -1.64
N SER A 127 10.10 6.90 -2.56
CA SER A 127 10.99 7.80 -3.30
C SER A 127 10.35 8.25 -4.62
N VAL A 128 10.83 9.34 -5.19
CA VAL A 128 10.46 9.79 -6.54
C VAL A 128 11.75 10.10 -7.29
N GLY A 129 11.79 9.79 -8.59
CA GLY A 129 12.91 10.21 -9.43
C GLY A 129 12.92 11.74 -9.59
N PRO A 130 14.08 12.36 -9.84
CA PRO A 130 14.11 13.78 -10.17
C PRO A 130 13.31 14.06 -11.46
N PRO A 131 12.71 15.25 -11.60
CA PRO A 131 12.01 15.61 -12.83
C PRO A 131 12.98 15.64 -14.03
N LEU A 132 12.52 15.15 -15.18
CA LEU A 132 13.26 15.14 -16.43
C LEU A 132 12.39 15.77 -17.54
N PRO A 133 12.80 16.93 -18.12
CA PRO A 133 13.99 17.72 -17.78
C PRO A 133 13.89 18.38 -16.40
N PRO A 134 15.02 18.83 -15.81
CA PRO A 134 15.02 19.61 -14.58
C PRO A 134 14.13 20.85 -14.70
N HIS A 135 13.28 21.08 -13.72
CA HIS A 135 12.42 22.27 -13.68
C HIS A 135 13.23 23.52 -13.29
N ARG A 136 13.08 24.60 -14.06
CA ARG A 136 13.52 25.95 -13.66
C ARG A 136 12.32 26.74 -13.15
N PRO A 137 12.28 27.13 -11.86
CA PRO A 137 11.23 27.98 -11.36
C PRO A 137 11.33 29.38 -12.02
N PRO A 138 10.20 30.06 -12.22
CA PRO A 138 10.17 31.39 -12.80
C PRO A 138 10.72 32.45 -11.82
N GLU A 139 11.37 33.49 -12.34
CA GLU A 139 12.16 34.44 -11.53
C GLU A 139 11.32 35.47 -10.76
N ASN A 140 10.17 35.89 -11.31
CA ASN A 140 9.38 37.03 -10.81
C ASN A 140 7.95 36.66 -10.43
N GLU A 141 7.65 35.37 -10.23
CA GLU A 141 6.33 34.92 -9.81
C GLU A 141 6.43 33.76 -8.81
N PHE A 142 5.44 33.68 -7.93
CA PHE A 142 5.27 32.56 -7.02
C PHE A 142 4.07 31.73 -7.48
N ARG A 143 4.34 30.53 -8.04
CA ARG A 143 3.31 29.60 -8.50
C ARG A 143 3.05 28.52 -7.46
N ILE A 144 1.80 28.38 -7.06
CA ILE A 144 1.32 27.25 -6.24
C ILE A 144 0.57 26.29 -7.16
N CYS A 145 0.91 25.01 -7.08
CA CYS A 145 0.17 23.94 -7.76
C CYS A 145 -0.29 22.90 -6.74
N VAL A 146 -1.59 22.67 -6.66
CA VAL A 146 -2.17 21.62 -5.82
C VAL A 146 -2.55 20.44 -6.72
N LEU A 147 -1.77 19.36 -6.65
CA LEU A 147 -2.01 18.16 -7.44
C LEU A 147 -2.67 17.06 -6.61
N GLY A 148 -3.90 16.71 -7.00
CA GLY A 148 -4.55 15.46 -6.61
C GLY A 148 -6.06 15.57 -6.47
N HIS A 149 -6.69 14.46 -6.10
CA HIS A 149 -8.13 14.48 -5.81
C HIS A 149 -8.42 15.34 -4.58
N LEU A 150 -9.02 16.51 -4.79
CA LEU A 150 -9.39 17.46 -3.76
C LEU A 150 -10.55 16.88 -2.94
N ARG A 151 -10.38 16.84 -1.63
CA ARG A 151 -11.34 16.29 -0.65
C ARG A 151 -10.99 16.85 0.72
N ASP A 152 -11.91 16.78 1.65
CA ASP A 152 -11.76 17.34 3.01
C ASP A 152 -10.46 16.92 3.70
N LEU A 153 -10.07 15.65 3.57
CA LEU A 153 -8.81 15.15 4.15
C LEU A 153 -7.56 15.89 3.65
N LYS A 154 -7.61 16.50 2.48
CA LYS A 154 -6.50 17.26 1.88
C LYS A 154 -6.59 18.75 2.13
N ASP A 155 -7.66 19.22 2.77
CA ASP A 155 -7.90 20.61 3.15
C ASP A 155 -7.51 21.63 2.06
N PRO A 156 -8.14 21.56 0.86
CA PRO A 156 -7.69 22.33 -0.29
C PRO A 156 -8.11 23.81 -0.29
N PHE A 157 -8.89 24.26 0.70
CA PHE A 157 -9.49 25.61 0.77
C PHE A 157 -9.38 26.21 2.16
#